data_AF-A0A3B8X158-F1
#
_entry.id   AF-A0A3B8X158-F1
#
_cell.length_a   1.000
_cell.length_b   1.000
_cell.length_c   1.000
_cell.angle_alpha   90.00
_cell.angle_beta   90.00
_cell.angle_gamma   90.00
#
_symmetry.space_group_name_H-M   'P 1'
#
loop_
_entity.id
_entity.type
_entity.pdbx_description
1 polymer ?
#
loop_
_entity_poly.entity_id
_entity_poly.type
_entity_poly.pdbx_seq_one_letter_code
_entity_poly.pdbx_strand_id
1 'polypeptide(L)' 'MINPEQVSDTNSTSEPAFSLDYSFNEREIKILARFFRQNQGKLPEGLEDFARQIELLIYQNMSIDEVEKFYS' A
#
# COMPACT_ATOMS: atom_id res chain seq x y z
N MET A 1 -49.63 22.39 11.41
CA MET A 1 -50.02 21.02 11.02
C MET A 1 -49.98 21.01 9.50
N ILE A 2 -49.07 20.33 8.81
CA ILE A 2 -48.84 18.88 8.75
C ILE A 2 -47.36 18.63 8.39
N ASN A 3 -46.73 17.64 9.02
CA ASN A 3 -45.60 16.88 8.48
C ASN A 3 -46.05 15.42 8.46
N PRO A 4 -45.85 14.67 7.36
CA PRO A 4 -45.13 13.41 7.54
C PRO A 4 -44.25 13.01 6.33
N GLU A 5 -43.22 12.23 6.68
CA GLU A 5 -42.60 11.16 5.84
C GLU A 5 -41.74 11.64 4.66
N GLN A 6 -40.43 11.79 4.84
CA GLN A 6 -39.44 10.70 4.69
C GLN A 6 -39.57 9.97 3.35
N VAL A 7 -38.93 10.51 2.31
CA VAL A 7 -38.45 9.67 1.20
C VAL A 7 -36.93 9.69 1.28
N SER A 8 -36.42 8.79 2.11
CA SER A 8 -35.01 8.43 2.14
C SER A 8 -34.73 7.61 0.88
N ASP A 9 -34.36 8.28 -0.20
CA ASP A 9 -33.71 7.60 -1.33
C ASP A 9 -32.23 7.35 -0.98
N THR A 10 -31.99 6.64 0.13
CA THR A 10 -30.74 5.90 0.32
C THR A 10 -30.94 4.54 -0.33
N ASN A 11 -31.03 4.54 -1.66
CA ASN A 11 -30.68 3.34 -2.40
C ASN A 11 -29.14 3.26 -2.43
N SER A 12 -28.56 3.08 -1.23
CA SER A 12 -27.19 2.63 -1.06
C SER A 12 -27.16 1.18 -1.46
N THR A 13 -27.26 0.94 -2.77
CA THR A 13 -26.79 -0.29 -3.39
C THR A 13 -25.30 -0.32 -3.07
N SER A 14 -24.94 -0.92 -1.94
CA SER A 14 -23.57 -1.24 -1.60
C SER A 14 -23.14 -2.23 -2.66
N GLU A 15 -22.51 -1.72 -3.73
CA GLU A 15 -21.67 -2.50 -4.63
C GLU A 15 -20.88 -3.46 -3.74
N PRO A 16 -20.91 -4.77 -4.02
CA PRO A 16 -20.17 -5.73 -3.20
C PRO A 16 -18.73 -5.24 -3.16
N ALA A 17 -18.26 -4.89 -1.96
CA ALA A 17 -16.89 -4.46 -1.78
C ALA A 17 -16.01 -5.60 -2.30
N PHE A 18 -15.41 -5.40 -3.47
CA PHE A 18 -14.47 -6.34 -4.04
C PHE A 18 -13.28 -6.37 -3.08
N SER A 19 -13.31 -7.33 -2.16
CA SER A 19 -12.19 -7.61 -1.27
C SER A 19 -11.22 -8.46 -2.05
N LEU A 20 -10.07 -7.86 -2.36
CA LEU A 20 -8.94 -8.58 -2.93
C LEU A 20 -8.06 -9.01 -1.76
N ASP A 21 -8.06 -10.32 -1.47
CA ASP A 21 -7.09 -10.91 -0.55
C ASP A 21 -5.76 -11.07 -1.29
N TYR A 22 -4.91 -10.06 -1.19
CA TYR A 22 -3.60 -10.01 -1.83
C TYR A 22 -2.52 -9.76 -0.80
N SER A 23 -1.44 -10.52 -0.93
CA SER A 23 -0.22 -10.37 -0.15
C SER A 23 0.97 -10.36 -1.10
N PHE A 24 1.88 -9.41 -0.89
CA PHE A 24 3.12 -9.34 -1.66
C PHE A 24 4.01 -10.53 -1.33
N ASN A 25 4.49 -11.23 -2.35
CA ASN A 25 5.55 -12.22 -2.18
C ASN A 25 6.93 -11.54 -2.08
N GLU A 26 7.94 -12.29 -1.64
CA GLU A 26 9.30 -11.79 -1.44
C GLU A 26 9.90 -11.12 -2.69
N ARG A 27 9.62 -11.68 -3.88
CA ARG A 27 10.12 -11.12 -5.14
C ARG A 27 9.50 -9.75 -5.42
N GLU A 28 8.20 -9.59 -5.19
CA GLU A 28 7.51 -8.32 -5.36
C GLU A 28 8.00 -7.27 -4.37
N ILE A 29 8.19 -7.64 -3.10
CA ILE A 29 8.79 -6.77 -2.07
C ILE A 29 10.17 -6.26 -2.52
N LYS A 30 11.03 -7.14 -3.04
CA LYS A 30 12.35 -6.77 -3.57
C LYS A 30 12.26 -5.81 -4.75
N ILE A 31 11.32 -6.05 -5.68
CA ILE A 31 11.10 -5.18 -6.83
C ILE A 31 10.66 -3.78 -6.36
N LEU A 32 9.68 -3.72 -5.45
CA LEU A 32 9.20 -2.46 -4.87
C LEU A 32 10.31 -1.72 -4.12
N ALA A 33 11.10 -2.43 -3.32
CA ALA A 33 12.21 -1.83 -2.59
C ALA A 33 13.23 -1.17 -3.53
N ARG A 34 13.57 -1.82 -4.65
CA ARG A 34 14.46 -1.24 -5.67
C ARG A 34 13.82 -0.04 -6.36
N PHE A 35 12.54 -0.15 -6.71
CA PHE A 35 11.78 0.94 -7.33
C PHE A 35 11.77 2.19 -6.44
N PHE A 36 11.42 2.02 -5.16
CA PHE A 36 11.39 3.13 -4.20
C PHE A 36 12.76 3.75 -3.99
N ARG A 37 13.82 2.92 -3.88
CA ARG A 37 15.19 3.42 -3.73
C ARG A 37 15.64 4.28 -4.92
N GLN A 38 15.31 3.86 -6.14
CA GLN A 38 15.65 4.59 -7.36
C GLN A 38 14.85 5.90 -7.52
N ASN A 39 13.66 5.97 -6.94
CA ASN A 39 12.71 7.07 -7.13
C ASN A 39 12.45 7.88 -5.86
N GLN A 40 13.30 7.75 -4.83
CA GLN A 40 13.06 8.33 -3.51
C GLN A 40 12.78 9.84 -3.54
N GLY A 41 13.43 10.59 -4.44
CA GLY A 41 13.20 12.03 -4.61
C GLY A 41 11.99 12.42 -5.47
N LYS A 42 11.21 11.44 -5.96
CA LYS A 42 10.05 11.63 -6.84
C LYS A 42 8.80 10.92 -6.32
N LEU A 43 8.83 10.44 -5.08
CA LEU A 43 7.66 9.77 -4.50
C LEU A 43 6.55 10.78 -4.25
N PRO A 44 5.31 10.47 -4.66
CA PRO A 44 4.16 11.27 -4.31
C PRO A 44 3.97 11.32 -2.80
N GLU A 45 3.44 12.45 -2.33
CA GLU A 45 3.04 12.63 -0.93
C GLU A 45 1.96 11.59 -0.55
N GLY A 46 2.15 10.96 0.61
CA GLY A 46 1.32 9.87 1.11
C GLY A 46 1.82 8.46 0.78
N LEU A 47 2.85 8.32 -0.07
CA LEU A 47 3.45 7.02 -0.38
C LEU A 47 4.72 6.72 0.43
N GLU A 48 5.23 7.71 1.19
CA GLU A 48 6.49 7.61 1.92
C GLU A 48 6.45 6.54 3.01
N ASP A 49 5.33 6.44 3.74
CA ASP A 49 5.18 5.46 4.80
C ASP A 49 5.14 4.03 4.25
N PHE A 50 4.48 3.83 3.11
CA PHE A 50 4.49 2.54 2.42
C PHE A 50 5.89 2.18 1.94
N ALA A 51 6.58 3.11 1.27
CA ALA A 51 7.96 2.91 0.82
C ALA A 51 8.89 2.56 2.00
N ARG A 52 8.74 3.25 3.14
CA ARG A 52 9.51 2.97 4.36
C ARG A 52 9.21 1.59 4.93
N GLN A 53 7.96 1.15 4.95
CA GLN A 53 7.62 -0.20 5.41
C GLN A 53 8.23 -1.29 4.53
N ILE A 54 8.21 -1.11 3.21
CA ILE A 54 8.88 -2.02 2.27
C ILE A 54 10.39 -2.07 2.53
N GLU A 55 11.02 -0.92 2.76
CA GLU A 55 12.46 -0.85 3.06
C GLU A 55 12.79 -1.51 4.40
N LEU A 56 11.97 -1.31 5.43
CA LEU A 56 12.11 -1.98 6.73
C LEU A 56 12.01 -3.51 6.60
N LEU A 57 11.10 -4.02 5.77
CA LEU A 57 10.98 -5.46 5.51
C LEU A 57 12.28 -6.03 4.92
N ILE A 58 12.97 -5.30 4.04
CA ILE A 58 14.27 -5.72 3.52
C ILE A 58 15.29 -5.82 4.64
N TYR A 59 15.42 -4.76 5.46
CA TYR A 59 16.39 -4.73 6.57
C TYR A 59 16.11 -5.75 7.68
N GLN A 60 14.85 -6.17 7.86
CA GLN A 60 14.48 -7.19 8.84
C GLN A 60 14.75 -8.62 8.36
N ASN A 61 14.69 -8.86 7.04
CA ASN A 61 14.78 -10.20 6.46
C ASN A 61 16.14 -10.49 5.81
N MET A 62 17.06 -9.53 5.78
CA MET A 62 18.40 -9.68 5.21
C MET A 62 19.46 -9.21 6.21
N SER A 63 20.61 -9.88 6.20
CA SER A 63 21.81 -9.37 6.86
C SER A 63 22.34 -8.12 6.17
N ILE A 64 23.16 -7.34 6.88
CA ILE A 64 23.78 -6.12 6.33
C ILE A 64 24.53 -6.43 5.02
N ASP A 65 25.32 -7.50 4.98
CA ASP A 65 26.07 -7.93 3.79
C ASP A 65 25.16 -8.26 2.59
N GLU A 66 24.00 -8.84 2.85
CA GLU A 66 23.01 -9.15 1.81
C GLU A 66 22.33 -7.89 1.30
N VAL A 67 22.01 -6.94 2.20
CA VAL A 67 21.40 -5.67 1.82
C VAL A 67 22.36 -4.82 0.99
N GLU A 68 23.65 -4.78 1.35
CA GLU A 68 24.67 -4.10 0.56
C GLU A 68 24.74 -4.68 -0.86
N LYS A 69 24.78 -6.01 -0.99
CA LYS A 69 24.75 -6.67 -2.30
C LYS A 69 23.44 -6.44 -3.06
N PHE A 70 22.33 -6.29 -2.34
CA PHE A 70 21.02 -6.09 -2.94
C PHE A 70 20.85 -4.70 -3.56
N TYR A 71 21.42 -3.67 -2.95
CA TYR A 71 21.34 -2.28 -3.41
C TYR A 71 22.56 -1.77 -4.18
N SER A 72 23.65 -2.55 -4.24
CA SER A 72 24.78 -2.32 -5.15
C SER A 72 24.40 -2.61 -6.59
#